data_AF-A0A5C8WK95-F1
#
_entry.id   AF-A0A5C8WK95-F1
#
_cell.length_a   1.000
_cell.length_b   1.000
_cell.length_c   1.000
_cell.angle_alpha   90.00
_cell.angle_beta   90.00
_cell.angle_gamma   90.00
#
_symmetry.space_group_name_H-M   'P 1'
#
loop_
_entity.id
_entity.type
_entity.pdbx_description
1 polymer ?
#
loop_
_entity_poly.entity_id
_entity_poly.type
_entity_poly.pdbx_seq_one_letter_code
_entity_poly.pdbx_strand_id
1 'polypeptide(L)'
;MAIDPNNLSATATLTFSEEFDAFETWNGTTGLDTIGAPQWSTKIRATGTLPYNDESQYYVAGPDGAAAAGNTLPNPFHVADGALTIAAAPADPSIQGSLEGQTYTSGMITTYHEFSQTYGYFEMRAELPAGHGLWPAFWMLPEDGSWPPELD
;
A
#
# COMPACT_ATOMS: atom_id res chain seq x y z
N MET A 1 -15.88 17.68 -18.96
CA MET A 1 -16.97 17.85 -17.97
C MET A 1 -16.30 17.81 -16.60
N ALA A 2 -16.69 18.65 -15.63
CA ALA A 2 -16.14 18.52 -14.28
C ALA A 2 -16.66 17.23 -13.64
N ILE A 3 -15.83 16.55 -12.84
CA ILE A 3 -16.27 15.37 -12.07
C ILE A 3 -17.17 15.86 -10.92
N ASP A 4 -18.36 15.28 -10.81
CA ASP A 4 -19.26 15.51 -9.68
C ASP A 4 -19.19 14.29 -8.73
N PRO A 5 -18.63 14.43 -7.52
CA PRO A 5 -18.51 13.31 -6.58
C PRO A 5 -19.86 12.74 -6.14
N ASN A 6 -20.97 13.47 -6.30
CA ASN A 6 -22.31 12.97 -6.01
C ASN A 6 -22.99 12.29 -7.21
N ASN A 7 -22.33 12.28 -8.38
CA ASN A 7 -22.86 11.70 -9.62
C ASN A 7 -21.73 11.13 -10.50
N LEU A 8 -20.86 10.32 -9.90
CA LEU A 8 -19.69 9.74 -10.58
C LEU A 8 -20.09 8.93 -11.82
N SER A 9 -21.18 8.15 -11.75
CA SER A 9 -21.64 7.33 -12.88
C SER A 9 -22.00 8.13 -14.14
N ALA A 10 -22.32 9.42 -14.00
CA ALA A 10 -22.64 10.29 -15.15
C ALA A 10 -21.50 11.24 -15.53
N THR A 11 -20.52 11.46 -14.66
CA THR A 11 -19.51 12.52 -14.81
C THR A 11 -18.06 12.00 -14.80
N ALA A 12 -17.86 10.71 -14.51
CA ALA A 12 -16.56 10.05 -14.49
C ALA A 12 -16.65 8.65 -15.12
N THR A 13 -15.49 8.10 -15.47
CA THR A 13 -15.33 6.71 -15.89
C THR A 13 -14.46 6.02 -14.86
N LEU A 14 -14.87 4.85 -14.37
CA LEU A 14 -14.04 4.05 -13.47
C LEU A 14 -12.82 3.53 -14.24
N THR A 15 -11.62 3.87 -13.78
CA THR A 15 -10.34 3.42 -14.36
C THR A 15 -9.60 2.42 -13.48
N PHE A 16 -9.83 2.47 -12.17
CA PHE A 16 -9.27 1.58 -11.17
C PHE A 16 -10.26 1.40 -10.02
N SER A 17 -10.34 0.17 -9.50
CA SER A 17 -11.07 -0.18 -8.30
C SER A 17 -10.46 -1.44 -7.68
N GLU A 18 -10.43 -1.48 -6.36
CA GLU A 18 -10.16 -2.67 -5.57
C GLU A 18 -11.17 -2.72 -4.43
N GLU A 19 -11.96 -3.80 -4.39
CA GLU A 19 -12.97 -4.02 -3.35
C GLU A 19 -12.47 -4.98 -2.26
N PHE A 20 -11.26 -5.52 -2.42
CA PHE A 20 -10.61 -6.45 -1.51
C PHE A 20 -11.43 -7.70 -1.20
N ASP A 21 -12.08 -8.27 -2.21
CA ASP A 21 -12.59 -9.65 -2.16
C ASP A 21 -11.43 -10.68 -2.08
N ALA A 22 -10.26 -10.29 -2.59
CA ALA A 22 -8.97 -10.93 -2.41
C ALA A 22 -7.87 -9.84 -2.40
N PHE A 23 -6.69 -10.16 -1.88
CA PHE A 23 -5.52 -9.29 -2.01
C PHE A 23 -4.48 -10.00 -2.86
N GLU A 24 -4.38 -9.56 -4.11
CA GLU A 24 -3.42 -10.06 -5.07
C GLU A 24 -2.44 -8.94 -5.42
N THR A 25 -1.17 -9.30 -5.49
CA THR A 25 -0.10 -8.41 -5.91
C THR A 25 0.18 -8.59 -7.39
N TRP A 26 0.64 -7.53 -8.06
CA TRP A 26 0.90 -7.56 -9.49
C TRP A 26 1.88 -8.68 -9.90
N ASN A 27 1.47 -9.49 -10.88
CA ASN A 27 2.20 -10.68 -11.31
C ASN A 27 3.14 -10.45 -12.50
N GLY A 28 3.39 -9.19 -12.87
CA GLY A 28 4.30 -8.84 -13.96
C GLY A 28 3.76 -9.05 -15.38
N THR A 29 2.52 -9.53 -15.53
CA THR A 29 1.99 -9.98 -16.83
C THR A 29 0.76 -9.16 -17.31
N THR A 30 0.22 -8.27 -16.46
CA THR A 30 -0.92 -7.39 -16.81
C THR A 30 -0.60 -5.95 -16.44
N GLY A 31 0.11 -5.23 -17.30
CA GLY A 31 0.40 -3.80 -17.09
C GLY A 31 -0.76 -2.94 -17.56
N LEU A 32 -1.25 -2.10 -16.63
CA LEU A 32 -2.01 -0.86 -16.86
C LEU A 32 -3.38 -1.04 -17.56
N ASP A 33 -4.47 -0.63 -16.89
CA ASP A 33 -5.82 -0.44 -17.45
C ASP A 33 -6.78 -1.64 -17.56
N THR A 34 -6.49 -2.79 -16.93
CA THR A 34 -7.54 -3.82 -16.75
C THR A 34 -8.25 -3.60 -15.41
N ILE A 35 -9.49 -3.11 -15.45
CA ILE A 35 -10.35 -2.98 -14.27
C ILE A 35 -10.49 -4.36 -13.60
N GLY A 36 -10.17 -4.43 -12.30
CA GLY A 36 -10.20 -5.66 -11.51
C GLY A 36 -8.97 -6.56 -11.64
N ALA A 37 -7.90 -6.12 -12.31
CA ALA A 37 -6.62 -6.82 -12.26
C ALA A 37 -5.79 -6.39 -11.03
N PRO A 38 -4.90 -7.27 -10.51
CA PRO A 38 -4.00 -6.92 -9.41
C PRO A 38 -3.05 -5.80 -9.80
N GLN A 39 -3.15 -4.64 -9.14
CA GLN A 39 -2.29 -3.47 -9.40
C GLN A 39 -1.53 -2.99 -8.15
N TRP A 40 -1.50 -3.83 -7.11
CA TRP A 40 -0.76 -3.53 -5.88
C TRP A 40 0.61 -4.18 -5.88
N SER A 41 1.57 -3.45 -5.34
CA SER A 41 2.91 -3.90 -4.99
C SER A 41 3.15 -3.69 -3.51
N THR A 42 3.85 -4.62 -2.87
CA THR A 42 4.35 -4.45 -1.49
C THR A 42 5.86 -4.19 -1.46
N LYS A 43 6.49 -4.10 -2.64
CA LYS A 43 7.91 -3.81 -2.79
C LYS A 43 8.15 -2.32 -2.64
N ILE A 44 8.26 -1.88 -1.40
CA ILE A 44 8.49 -0.46 -1.12
C ILE A 44 9.94 -0.10 -1.42
N ARG A 45 10.89 -0.73 -0.70
CA ARG A 45 12.33 -0.53 -0.87
C ARG A 45 13.08 -1.77 -0.39
N ALA A 46 14.33 -1.94 -0.84
CA ALA A 46 15.19 -3.05 -0.44
C ALA A 46 15.42 -3.12 1.09
N THR A 47 15.41 -1.98 1.77
CA THR A 47 15.62 -1.85 3.23
C THR A 47 14.37 -2.11 4.06
N GLY A 48 13.18 -2.24 3.46
CA GLY A 48 11.92 -2.40 4.19
C GLY A 48 11.49 -1.19 5.04
N THR A 49 12.29 -0.13 5.15
CA THR A 49 11.97 1.09 5.91
C THR A 49 12.19 2.33 5.04
N LEU A 50 11.43 3.39 5.31
CA LEU A 50 11.69 4.71 4.77
C LEU A 50 12.87 5.35 5.53
N PRO A 51 13.80 6.03 4.85
CA PRO A 51 14.94 6.67 5.50
C PRO A 51 14.61 8.07 6.06
N TYR A 52 13.34 8.46 5.97
CA TYR A 52 12.83 9.77 6.35
C TYR A 52 11.83 9.58 7.50
N ASN A 53 11.57 10.65 8.26
CA ASN A 53 10.57 10.71 9.33
C ASN A 53 10.85 9.93 10.63
N ASP A 54 12.03 9.31 10.76
CA ASP A 54 12.42 8.53 11.95
C ASP A 54 11.37 7.47 12.36
N GLU A 55 10.77 6.84 11.34
CA GLU A 55 9.79 5.76 11.48
C GLU A 55 10.39 4.52 12.19
N SER A 56 9.59 3.89 13.05
CA SER A 56 10.04 2.81 13.96
C SER A 56 9.69 1.39 13.49
N GLN A 57 9.05 1.28 12.33
CA GLN A 57 8.56 0.03 11.77
C GLN A 57 9.37 -0.43 10.56
N TYR A 58 9.42 -1.74 10.38
CA TYR A 58 9.81 -2.39 9.15
C TYR A 58 8.55 -2.76 8.36
N TYR A 59 8.43 -2.25 7.13
CA TYR A 59 7.39 -2.67 6.20
C TYR A 59 7.72 -4.05 5.65
N VAL A 60 6.93 -5.04 6.08
CA VAL A 60 7.07 -6.41 5.64
C VAL A 60 6.46 -6.54 4.26
N ALA A 61 7.26 -7.02 3.30
CA ALA A 61 6.76 -7.32 1.97
C ALA A 61 5.87 -8.57 1.99
N GLY A 62 4.80 -8.51 1.21
CA GLY A 62 3.86 -9.60 0.96
C GLY A 62 4.32 -10.56 -0.14
N PRO A 63 3.37 -11.25 -0.81
CA PRO A 63 3.66 -12.36 -1.72
C PRO A 63 4.52 -12.03 -2.94
N ASP A 64 4.52 -10.78 -3.43
CA ASP A 64 5.24 -10.35 -4.63
C ASP A 64 6.73 -10.16 -4.46
N GLY A 65 7.26 -10.06 -3.23
CA GLY A 65 8.70 -10.18 -3.08
C GLY A 65 9.30 -9.77 -1.74
N ALA A 66 10.07 -10.71 -1.20
CA ALA A 66 11.22 -10.56 -0.31
C ALA A 66 11.80 -9.14 -0.19
N ALA A 67 11.51 -8.47 0.93
CA ALA A 67 12.56 -7.70 1.57
C ALA A 67 13.68 -8.68 1.98
N ALA A 68 14.92 -8.22 2.18
CA ALA A 68 16.12 -9.07 2.36
C ALA A 68 15.99 -10.25 3.38
N ALA A 69 14.97 -10.21 4.26
CA ALA A 69 14.44 -11.33 5.02
C ALA A 69 13.44 -12.16 4.18
N GLY A 70 13.92 -13.04 3.31
CA GLY A 70 13.05 -13.77 2.37
C GLY A 70 11.81 -14.38 3.03
N ASN A 71 10.61 -13.88 2.70
CA ASN A 71 9.25 -14.39 2.99
C ASN A 71 8.99 -15.15 4.31
N THR A 72 9.78 -14.93 5.36
CA THR A 72 9.66 -15.62 6.67
C THR A 72 9.13 -14.71 7.76
N LEU A 73 9.04 -13.40 7.49
CA LEU A 73 8.45 -12.44 8.41
C LEU A 73 6.92 -12.61 8.45
N PRO A 74 6.27 -12.33 9.59
CA PRO A 74 4.81 -12.37 9.70
C PRO A 74 4.15 -11.47 8.66
N ASN A 75 3.25 -12.02 7.85
CA ASN A 75 2.51 -11.28 6.84
C ASN A 75 1.54 -10.27 7.51
N PRO A 76 1.66 -8.96 7.25
CA PRO A 76 0.78 -7.94 7.85
C PRO A 76 -0.54 -7.76 7.09
N PHE A 77 -0.73 -8.42 5.94
CA PHE A 77 -1.87 -8.23 5.05
C PHE A 77 -2.91 -9.35 5.23
N HIS A 78 -4.13 -8.99 5.57
CA HIS A 78 -5.24 -9.93 5.74
C HIS A 78 -6.51 -9.41 5.07
N VAL A 79 -7.13 -10.24 4.23
CA VAL A 79 -8.45 -9.95 3.67
C VAL A 79 -9.51 -10.72 4.45
N ALA A 80 -10.52 -10.00 4.92
CA ALA A 80 -11.70 -10.56 5.53
C ALA A 80 -12.89 -9.62 5.26
N ASP A 81 -14.06 -10.19 5.00
CA ASP A 81 -15.33 -9.45 4.84
C ASP A 81 -15.28 -8.27 3.84
N GLY A 82 -14.53 -8.44 2.73
CA GLY A 82 -14.39 -7.41 1.68
C GLY A 82 -13.54 -6.22 2.09
N ALA A 83 -12.57 -6.42 2.99
CA ALA A 83 -11.66 -5.38 3.42
C ALA A 83 -10.24 -5.94 3.61
N LEU A 84 -9.25 -5.16 3.16
CA LEU A 84 -7.85 -5.38 3.50
C LEU A 84 -7.53 -4.75 4.86
N THR A 85 -7.00 -5.58 5.77
CA THR A 85 -6.32 -5.14 6.97
C THR A 85 -4.82 -5.07 6.72
N ILE A 86 -4.22 -3.92 7.05
CA ILE A 86 -2.77 -3.74 7.14
C ILE A 86 -2.42 -3.63 8.62
N ALA A 87 -1.82 -4.67 9.19
CA ALA A 87 -1.54 -4.77 10.61
C ALA A 87 -0.16 -4.23 10.97
N ALA A 88 -0.13 -3.30 11.94
CA ALA A 88 1.08 -2.93 12.65
C ALA A 88 1.18 -3.69 13.98
N ALA A 89 2.36 -4.19 14.33
CA ALA A 89 2.59 -4.93 15.57
C ALA A 89 4.01 -4.71 16.11
N PRO A 90 4.24 -4.82 17.43
CA PRO A 90 5.59 -4.97 17.96
C PRO A 90 6.28 -6.20 17.36
N ALA A 91 7.56 -6.07 17.04
CA ALA A 91 8.35 -7.17 16.51
C ALA A 91 8.52 -8.29 17.53
N ASP A 92 8.39 -9.54 17.08
CA ASP A 92 8.80 -10.69 17.90
C ASP A 92 10.34 -10.66 18.07
N PRO A 93 10.88 -10.88 19.28
CA PRO A 93 12.32 -10.96 19.49
C PRO A 93 13.04 -11.94 18.54
N SER A 94 12.36 -12.98 18.06
CA SER A 94 12.93 -13.97 17.13
C SER A 94 13.24 -13.41 15.75
N ILE A 95 12.58 -12.32 15.32
CA ILE A 95 12.76 -11.70 14.00
C ILE A 95 13.58 -10.41 14.05
N GLN A 96 13.95 -9.92 15.24
CA GLN A 96 14.61 -8.63 15.43
C GLN A 96 15.88 -8.45 14.58
N GLY A 97 16.65 -9.51 14.37
CA GLY A 97 17.87 -9.49 13.55
C GLY A 97 17.62 -9.25 12.05
N SER A 98 16.36 -9.27 11.61
CA SER A 98 15.93 -9.13 10.22
C SER A 98 15.20 -7.82 9.94
N LEU A 99 15.04 -6.94 10.93
CA LEU A 99 14.22 -5.73 10.83
C LEU A 99 15.04 -4.43 10.70
N GLU A 100 16.32 -4.52 10.32
CA GLU A 100 17.18 -3.34 10.16
C GLU A 100 17.19 -2.41 11.39
N GLY A 101 17.09 -2.99 12.59
CA GLY A 101 17.04 -2.27 13.87
C GLY A 101 15.65 -1.76 14.28
N GLN A 102 14.62 -1.93 13.46
CA GLN A 102 13.26 -1.51 13.75
C GLN A 102 12.59 -2.39 14.81
N THR A 103 11.68 -1.80 15.60
CA THR A 103 11.03 -2.47 16.75
C THR A 103 9.58 -2.84 16.52
N TYR A 104 9.03 -2.42 15.38
CA TYR A 104 7.69 -2.74 14.92
C TYR A 104 7.74 -3.33 13.52
N THR A 105 6.70 -4.09 13.16
CA THR A 105 6.40 -4.47 11.78
C THR A 105 5.11 -3.79 11.34
N SER A 106 5.00 -3.45 10.06
CA SER A 106 3.79 -2.95 9.43
C SER A 106 3.72 -3.40 7.97
N GLY A 107 2.69 -2.98 7.25
CA GLY A 107 2.60 -3.14 5.80
C GLY A 107 2.43 -1.79 5.09
N MET A 108 2.80 -1.76 3.83
CA MET A 108 2.50 -0.68 2.91
C MET A 108 2.23 -1.32 1.54
N ILE A 109 1.23 -0.81 0.85
CA ILE A 109 0.89 -1.18 -0.52
C ILE A 109 1.01 0.06 -1.39
N THR A 110 1.41 -0.12 -2.64
CA THR A 110 1.57 0.97 -3.60
C THR A 110 1.14 0.50 -4.98
N THR A 111 0.77 1.45 -5.85
CA THR A 111 0.54 1.21 -7.28
C THR A 111 1.73 1.66 -8.14
N TYR A 112 2.87 2.00 -7.52
CA TYR A 112 4.03 2.56 -8.21
C TYR A 112 4.59 1.64 -9.31
N HIS A 113 4.55 2.10 -10.57
CA HIS A 113 4.82 1.33 -11.80
C HIS A 113 3.73 0.32 -12.21
N GLU A 114 2.69 0.11 -11.40
CA GLU A 114 1.56 -0.76 -11.72
C GLU A 114 0.33 0.01 -12.22
N PHE A 115 0.06 1.19 -11.65
CA PHE A 115 -1.02 2.10 -12.05
C PHE A 115 -0.72 3.54 -11.61
N SER A 116 -0.93 4.47 -12.53
CA SER A 116 -0.93 5.90 -12.25
C SER A 116 -1.98 6.63 -13.07
N GLN A 117 -2.50 7.71 -12.48
CA GLN A 117 -3.60 8.46 -13.06
C GLN A 117 -3.32 9.95 -12.95
N THR A 118 -3.24 10.64 -14.09
CA THR A 118 -3.20 12.10 -14.12
C THR A 118 -4.63 12.64 -14.08
N TYR A 119 -4.92 13.43 -13.04
CA TYR A 119 -6.26 13.96 -12.71
C TYR A 119 -7.31 12.88 -12.42
N GLY A 120 -8.28 13.21 -11.60
CA GLY A 120 -9.39 12.30 -11.35
C GLY A 120 -10.08 12.61 -10.04
N TYR A 121 -10.87 11.65 -9.62
CA TYR A 121 -11.43 11.55 -8.29
C TYR A 121 -10.88 10.28 -7.66
N PHE A 122 -10.30 10.40 -6.47
CA PHE A 122 -9.68 9.32 -5.72
C PHE A 122 -10.42 9.17 -4.41
N GLU A 123 -10.87 7.96 -4.09
CA GLU A 123 -11.63 7.65 -2.88
C GLU A 123 -11.06 6.39 -2.24
N MET A 124 -11.03 6.39 -0.91
CA MET A 124 -10.84 5.20 -0.09
C MET A 124 -11.98 5.13 0.93
N ARG A 125 -12.34 3.92 1.34
CA ARG A 125 -13.15 3.68 2.53
C ARG A 125 -12.35 2.84 3.52
N ALA A 126 -12.04 3.40 4.69
CA ALA A 126 -11.24 2.72 5.70
C ALA A 126 -11.72 3.00 7.13
N GLU A 127 -11.43 2.06 8.02
CA GLU A 127 -11.41 2.26 9.45
C GLU A 127 -9.95 2.49 9.87
N LEU A 128 -9.68 3.63 10.53
CA LEU A 128 -8.33 3.96 10.98
C LEU A 128 -8.04 3.31 12.33
N PRO A 129 -6.84 2.76 12.56
CA PRO A 129 -6.52 2.12 13.81
C PRO A 129 -6.40 3.14 14.95
N ALA A 130 -6.86 2.74 16.13
CA ALA A 130 -6.70 3.52 17.36
C ALA A 130 -5.45 3.06 18.12
N GLY A 131 -4.63 4.01 18.57
CA GLY A 131 -3.44 3.71 19.37
C GLY A 131 -2.39 4.80 19.29
N HIS A 132 -1.58 4.93 20.35
CA HIS A 132 -0.48 5.89 20.34
C HIS A 132 0.63 5.43 19.40
N GLY A 133 1.12 6.34 18.56
CA GLY A 133 2.22 6.09 17.62
C GLY A 133 1.81 5.46 16.28
N LEU A 134 0.53 5.11 16.10
CA LEU A 134 0.03 4.66 14.81
C LEU A 134 -0.17 5.86 13.88
N TRP A 135 0.33 5.74 12.64
CA TRP A 135 0.24 6.78 11.61
C TRP A 135 -0.23 6.14 10.29
N PRO A 136 -1.56 5.95 10.12
CA PRO A 136 -2.12 5.51 8.85
C PRO A 136 -2.10 6.66 7.84
N ALA A 137 -1.87 6.36 6.56
CA ALA A 137 -1.87 7.34 5.48
C ALA A 137 -2.50 6.75 4.21
N PHE A 138 -3.21 7.59 3.46
CA PHE A 138 -3.61 7.37 2.08
C PHE A 138 -3.18 8.59 1.30
N TRP A 139 -2.13 8.42 0.50
CA TRP A 139 -1.37 9.51 -0.06
C TRP A 139 -0.93 9.14 -1.47
N MET A 140 -0.52 10.14 -2.25
CA MET A 140 -0.11 9.98 -3.63
C MET A 140 1.19 10.73 -3.91
N LEU A 141 2.04 10.09 -4.71
CA LEU A 141 3.27 10.66 -5.26
C LEU A 141 3.21 10.75 -6.79
N PRO A 142 3.99 11.66 -7.41
CA PRO A 142 4.21 11.67 -8.84
C PRO A 142 4.80 10.34 -9.36
N GLU A 143 4.32 9.86 -10.49
CA GLU A 143 4.77 8.62 -11.13
C GLU A 143 6.28 8.62 -11.46
N ASP A 144 6.86 9.80 -11.70
CA ASP A 144 8.30 9.93 -11.98
C ASP A 144 9.18 9.88 -10.72
N GLY A 145 8.56 9.72 -9.54
CA GLY A 145 9.25 9.68 -8.25
C GLY A 145 9.80 11.04 -7.79
N SER A 146 9.42 12.14 -8.45
CA SER A 146 9.77 13.48 -8.00
C SER A 146 9.09 13.82 -6.67
N TRP A 147 9.80 14.56 -5.83
CA TRP A 147 9.28 15.05 -4.56
C TRP A 147 9.96 16.38 -4.21
N PRO A 148 9.22 17.45 -3.90
CA PRO A 148 7.76 17.64 -4.03
C PRO A 148 7.25 17.72 -5.49
N PRO A 149 5.93 17.60 -5.78
CA PRO A 149 4.78 17.60 -4.85
C PRO A 149 4.36 16.23 -4.29
N GLU A 150 3.54 16.25 -3.24
CA GLU A 150 2.90 15.10 -2.56
C GLU A 150 1.45 15.48 -2.21
N LEU A 151 0.53 14.52 -2.23
CA LEU A 151 -0.86 14.69 -1.79
C LEU A 151 -1.15 13.71 -0.66
N ASP A 152 -1.38 14.24 0.54
CA ASP A 152 -1.85 13.52 1.73
C ASP A 152 -3.36 13.69 1.94
#